data_AF-A0A351GG06-F1
#
_entry.id   AF-A0A351GG06-F1
#
_cell.length_a   1.000
_cell.length_b   1.000
_cell.length_c   1.000
_cell.angle_alpha   90.00
_cell.angle_beta   90.00
_cell.angle_gamma   90.00
#
_symmetry.space_group_name_H-M   'P 1'
#
loop_
_entity.id
_entity.type
_entity.pdbx_description
1 polymer ?
#
loop_
_entity_poly.entity_id
_entity_poly.type
_entity_poly.pdbx_seq_one_letter_code
_entity_poly.pdbx_strand_id
1 'polypeptide(L)'
;GFTINLQNPRSHNIIAVSRDLEKIGFVMGAKVCVENAGKMNGVWVIEDRMNKRWTKRIDFLVNTTLKGGKWNKVKIKLIKE
;
A
#
# COMPACT_ATOMS: atom_id res chain seq x y z
N GLY A 1 -8.03 12.82 12.33
CA GLY A 1 -8.14 11.48 11.72
C GLY A 1 -8.12 11.63 10.21
N PHE A 2 -7.53 10.68 9.48
CA PHE A 2 -7.51 10.68 8.02
C PHE A 2 -8.89 10.29 7.48
N THR A 3 -9.47 11.09 6.58
CA THR A 3 -10.76 10.81 5.94
C THR A 3 -10.54 10.33 4.52
N ILE A 4 -10.88 9.07 4.26
CA ILE A 4 -10.80 8.48 2.91
C ILE A 4 -11.88 9.11 2.03
N ASN A 5 -11.49 9.63 0.86
CA ASN A 5 -12.46 9.95 -0.18
C ASN A 5 -13.00 8.66 -0.82
N LEU A 6 -14.20 8.25 -0.42
CA LEU A 6 -14.86 7.03 -0.94
C LEU A 6 -15.27 7.15 -2.43
N GLN A 7 -15.36 8.36 -2.98
CA GLN A 7 -15.65 8.57 -4.41
C GLN A 7 -14.42 8.35 -5.28
N ASN A 8 -13.22 8.57 -4.73
CA ASN A 8 -11.96 8.27 -5.41
C ASN A 8 -10.86 7.78 -4.43
N PRO A 9 -10.97 6.58 -3.85
CA PRO A 9 -9.98 6.02 -2.93
C PRO A 9 -8.55 6.07 -3.46
N ARG A 10 -8.40 5.92 -4.78
CA ARG A 10 -7.11 6.00 -5.47
C ARG A 10 -6.45 7.37 -5.43
N SER A 11 -7.17 8.47 -5.16
CA SER A 11 -6.56 9.81 -5.06
C SER A 11 -5.55 9.92 -3.92
N HIS A 12 -5.69 9.08 -2.89
CA HIS A 12 -4.80 9.07 -1.74
C HIS A 12 -3.62 8.11 -1.91
N ASN A 13 -3.68 7.19 -2.88
CA ASN A 13 -2.70 6.11 -3.08
C ASN A 13 -2.31 5.44 -1.76
N ILE A 14 -3.29 4.85 -1.07
CA ILE A 14 -3.07 4.19 0.23
C ILE A 14 -2.77 2.71 0.04
N ILE A 15 -1.79 2.22 0.80
CA ILE A 15 -1.54 0.78 0.98
C ILE A 15 -1.66 0.37 2.44
N ALA A 16 -2.03 -0.89 2.62
CA ALA A 16 -1.83 -1.63 3.86
C ALA A 16 -0.51 -2.41 3.79
N VAL A 17 0.21 -2.53 4.91
CA VAL A 17 1.44 -3.34 5.00
C VAL A 17 1.32 -4.44 6.06
N SER A 18 2.00 -5.56 5.85
CA SER A 18 2.12 -6.61 6.86
C SER A 18 3.01 -6.16 8.01
N ARG A 19 2.78 -6.73 9.21
CA ARG A 19 3.42 -6.28 10.45
C ARG A 19 4.92 -6.50 10.48
N ASP A 20 5.42 -7.49 9.74
CA ASP A 20 6.86 -7.71 9.57
C ASP A 20 7.53 -6.61 8.74
N LEU A 21 6.82 -6.04 7.75
CA LEU A 21 7.30 -4.88 7.00
C LEU A 21 7.31 -3.62 7.89
N GLU A 22 6.28 -3.43 8.70
CA GLU A 22 6.24 -2.32 9.66
C GLU A 22 7.42 -2.34 10.63
N LYS A 23 7.79 -3.52 11.13
CA LYS A 23 8.95 -3.72 12.02
C LYS A 23 10.30 -3.32 11.41
N ILE A 24 10.41 -3.30 10.07
CA ILE A 24 11.63 -2.92 9.36
C ILE A 24 11.58 -1.50 8.80
N GLY A 25 10.61 -0.68 9.23
CA GLY A 25 10.56 0.76 8.93
C GLY A 25 9.47 1.19 7.96
N PHE A 26 8.64 0.27 7.43
CA PHE A 26 7.46 0.62 6.63
C PHE A 26 6.29 0.99 7.55
N VAL A 27 6.41 2.11 8.24
CA VAL A 27 5.47 2.58 9.27
C VAL A 27 4.37 3.50 8.70
N MET A 28 3.32 3.72 9.49
CA MET A 28 2.22 4.62 9.13
C MET A 28 2.72 6.03 8.79
N GLY A 29 2.11 6.65 7.77
CA GLY A 29 2.48 7.96 7.23
C GLY A 29 3.69 7.94 6.29
N ALA A 30 4.45 6.84 6.22
CA ALA A 30 5.59 6.76 5.31
C ALA A 30 5.14 6.64 3.85
N LYS A 31 5.86 7.32 2.96
CA LYS A 31 5.69 7.18 1.51
C LYS A 31 6.63 6.12 0.95
N VAL A 32 6.12 5.28 0.05
CA VAL A 32 6.88 4.26 -0.64
C VAL A 32 6.70 4.34 -2.15
N CYS A 33 7.76 4.05 -2.89
CA CYS A 33 7.68 3.78 -4.31
C CYS A 33 7.42 2.28 -4.52
N VAL A 34 6.33 1.95 -5.21
CA VAL A 34 5.93 0.59 -5.58
C VAL A 34 6.37 0.30 -7.02
N GLU A 35 7.04 -0.83 -7.21
CA GLU A 35 7.49 -1.36 -8.49
C GLU A 35 6.98 -2.80 -8.69
N ASN A 36 6.96 -3.27 -9.95
CA ASN A 36 6.49 -4.61 -10.35
C ASN A 36 5.00 -4.92 -10.05
N ALA A 37 4.17 -3.88 -9.97
CA ALA A 37 2.72 -3.98 -9.80
C ALA A 37 1.91 -3.41 -10.99
N GLY A 38 2.55 -3.22 -12.16
CA GLY A 38 1.91 -2.75 -13.38
C GLY A 38 1.25 -1.38 -13.21
N LYS A 39 -0.06 -1.28 -13.42
CA LYS A 39 -0.84 -0.04 -13.23
C LYS A 39 -0.83 0.47 -11.78
N MET A 40 -0.39 -0.35 -10.83
CA MET A 40 -0.27 0.02 -9.41
C MET A 40 1.13 0.54 -9.05
N ASN A 41 2.06 0.59 -10.01
CA ASN A 41 3.35 1.24 -9.79
C ASN A 41 3.17 2.72 -9.47
N GLY A 42 4.06 3.28 -8.65
CA GLY A 42 4.05 4.69 -8.29
C GLY A 42 4.25 4.93 -6.80
N VAL A 43 3.94 6.14 -6.36
CA VAL A 43 4.09 6.55 -4.95
C VAL A 43 2.81 6.27 -4.18
N TRP A 44 2.95 5.60 -3.05
CA TRP A 44 1.87 5.25 -2.13
C TRP A 44 2.20 5.66 -0.70
N VAL A 45 1.18 5.91 0.11
CA VAL A 45 1.28 6.19 1.54
C VAL A 45 0.78 5.00 2.35
N ILE A 46 1.48 4.68 3.44
CA ILE A 46 1.09 3.61 4.36
C ILE A 46 0.11 4.19 5.39
N GLU A 47 -1.15 3.75 5.36
CA GLU A 47 -2.19 4.21 6.30
C GLU A 47 -2.96 3.04 6.94
N ASP A 48 -2.62 1.80 6.60
CA ASP A 48 -3.28 0.63 7.18
C ASP A 48 -2.32 -0.55 7.43
N ARG A 49 -2.73 -1.42 8.35
CA ARG A 49 -1.98 -2.58 8.80
C ARG A 49 -2.77 -3.84 8.53
N MET A 50 -2.14 -4.79 7.85
CA MET A 50 -2.76 -6.07 7.57
C MET A 50 -2.89 -6.96 8.83
N ASN A 51 -3.82 -7.91 8.79
CA ASN A 51 -3.96 -8.97 9.80
C ASN A 51 -2.62 -9.73 10.00
N LYS A 52 -2.33 -10.16 11.24
CA LYS A 52 -1.08 -10.85 11.65
C LYS A 52 -0.74 -12.09 10.82
N ARG A 53 -1.73 -12.74 10.19
CA ARG A 53 -1.52 -13.92 9.31
C ARG A 53 -0.69 -13.63 8.05
N TRP A 54 -0.53 -12.36 7.67
CA TRP A 54 0.18 -11.95 6.47
C TRP A 54 1.62 -11.56 6.79
N THR A 55 2.53 -11.97 5.91
CA THR A 55 3.98 -11.76 6.02
C THR A 55 4.51 -11.36 4.64
N LYS A 56 5.44 -10.40 4.58
CA LYS A 56 6.03 -9.83 3.35
C LYS A 56 4.98 -9.47 2.29
N ARG A 57 3.91 -8.78 2.71
CA ARG A 57 2.77 -8.47 1.84
C ARG A 57 2.30 -7.04 2.01
N ILE A 58 1.81 -6.47 0.92
CA ILE A 58 1.06 -5.22 0.90
C ILE A 58 -0.30 -5.45 0.26
N ASP A 59 -1.25 -4.56 0.50
CA ASP A 59 -2.53 -4.52 -0.21
C ASP A 59 -2.85 -3.08 -0.63
N PHE A 60 -3.46 -2.93 -1.80
CA PHE A 60 -3.77 -1.61 -2.36
C PHE A 60 -5.22 -1.24 -2.06
N LEU A 61 -5.43 -0.06 -1.50
CA LEU A 61 -6.78 0.49 -1.43
C LEU A 61 -7.19 0.99 -2.82
N VAL A 62 -8.13 0.29 -3.44
CA VAL A 62 -8.63 0.58 -4.81
C VAL A 62 -10.14 0.73 -4.84
N ASN A 63 -10.65 1.39 -5.88
CA ASN A 63 -12.09 1.54 -6.10
C ASN A 63 -12.73 0.18 -6.41
N THR A 64 -14.02 0.04 -6.09
CA THR A 64 -14.82 -1.19 -6.27
C THR A 64 -14.96 -1.64 -7.72
N THR A 65 -14.67 -0.77 -8.70
CA THR A 65 -14.64 -1.12 -10.12
C THR A 65 -13.47 -2.01 -10.50
N LEU A 66 -12.38 -1.99 -9.72
CA LEU A 66 -11.26 -2.90 -9.90
C LEU A 66 -11.58 -4.24 -9.20
N LYS A 67 -12.08 -5.23 -9.97
CA LYS A 67 -12.55 -6.52 -9.41
C LYS A 67 -11.45 -7.44 -8.85
N GLY A 68 -10.19 -7.02 -8.89
CA GLY A 68 -9.06 -7.71 -8.27
C GLY A 68 -7.74 -7.55 -9.01
N GLY A 69 -6.66 -7.94 -8.34
CA GLY A 69 -5.33 -8.02 -8.90
C GLY A 69 -4.39 -8.74 -7.94
N LYS A 70 -3.51 -9.59 -8.46
CA LYS A 70 -2.44 -10.24 -7.70
C LYS A 70 -1.14 -10.03 -8.45
N TRP A 71 -0.15 -9.54 -7.73
CA TRP A 71 1.19 -9.32 -8.25
C TRP A 71 2.18 -10.08 -7.39
N ASN A 72 3.17 -10.67 -8.05
CA ASN A 72 4.25 -11.38 -7.41
C ASN A 72 5.54 -10.57 -7.59
N LYS A 73 6.47 -10.68 -6.65
CA LYS A 73 7.76 -9.96 -6.68
C LYS A 73 7.61 -8.44 -6.74
N VAL A 74 6.53 -7.92 -6.15
CA VAL A 74 6.34 -6.49 -5.90
C VAL A 74 7.49 -5.98 -5.04
N LYS A 75 8.08 -4.84 -5.43
CA LYS A 75 9.12 -4.17 -4.65
C LYS A 75 8.57 -2.87 -4.10
N ILE A 76 8.91 -2.57 -2.85
CA ILE A 76 8.63 -1.28 -2.24
C ILE A 76 9.92 -0.67 -1.71
N LYS A 77 10.07 0.65 -1.86
CA LYS A 77 11.22 1.41 -1.38
C LYS A 77 10.71 2.63 -0.63
N LEU A 78 11.22 2.89 0.58
CA LEU A 78 10.93 4.13 1.30
C LEU A 78 11.42 5.32 0.50
N ILE A 79 10.58 6.34 0.40
CA ILE A 79 10.96 7.64 -0.16
C ILE A 79 11.35 8.51 1.03
N LYS A 80 12.59 9.00 1.03
CA LYS A 80 13.02 10.03 1.98
C LYS A 80 12.70 11.37 1.35
N GLU A 81 11.94 12.19 2.08
CA GLU A 81 11.80 13.62 1.78
C GLU A 81 13.09 14.37 2.15
#